data_AF-A0A523M4I6-F1
#
_entry.id   AF-A0A523M4I6-F1
#
_cell.length_a   1.000
_cell.length_b   1.000
_cell.length_c   1.000
_cell.angle_alpha   90.00
_cell.angle_beta   90.00
_cell.angle_gamma   90.00
#
_symmetry.space_group_name_H-M   'P 1'
#
loop_
_entity.id
_entity.type
_entity.pdbx_description
1 polymer ?
#
loop_
_entity_poly.entity_id
_entity_poly.type
_entity_poly.pdbx_seq_one_letter_code
_entity_poly.pdbx_strand_id
1 'polypeptide(L)'
;MASLWTELKRRNVPRVAAAYAVAAWLTVEVSSVVLPAFAAPEAILRAVIILVLLGFPIALVIAWTYQMTPQGLKRDEEVDREQDARRQRSNRLNVITLTILVLAAGMFLFERMVPWVETVDRKSIAVLPFENMSGDASNDPFTNGIHDDLLTHISRIGSIKTISRTSVLQYRGTTKTIPEIGNELGVATILEGGIQRAGDRVRINVQLIDTATDEHLWADSYDRQLTASNVFAIQTEIAVAVADALRATLSTAEQRRLEYTPTENLAAMEAYYLGKQLLEERSRESLFAAVEYFEKVIELDPRYALAHSGLADAYMLLPEYTPTVDMREAREKSEAAADRALELGPEEPEVLASAGWNRLIHYYDWADAERLLRRALQIEPNNSGALHWLSHVLSWQGQHTEALATAERALEVDPHTTLMAMNLAYIRADASLFDQAIARVLESIEEDPDYSELHGNLWLTYLRAGQPGDAANSIVEWAKATGRDVAGAREVGAAFVRYGHSGDLQPLADELLARMEFGLEDLAQVYAFVGDAEHALTALEEGYEQRSGSRSVLSMQINPGYDFVRNDPRFIALLERLGL
;
A
#
# COMPACT_ATOMS: atom_id res chain seq x y z
N MET A 1 -4.04 12.71 67.03
CA MET A 1 -3.68 11.72 66.00
C MET A 1 -3.05 12.48 64.85
N ALA A 2 -1.72 12.41 64.69
CA ALA A 2 -1.08 12.98 63.50
C ALA A 2 -1.68 12.29 62.26
N SER A 3 -1.99 13.04 61.21
CA SER A 3 -2.59 12.44 60.02
C SER A 3 -1.58 11.45 59.43
N LEU A 4 -2.06 10.27 59.01
CA LEU A 4 -1.25 9.19 58.43
C LEU A 4 -0.39 9.70 57.25
N TRP A 5 -0.88 10.73 56.57
CA TRP A 5 -0.19 11.46 55.51
C TRP A 5 1.05 12.24 55.96
N THR A 6 1.01 12.84 57.15
CA THR A 6 2.13 13.58 57.74
C THR A 6 3.28 12.62 58.10
N GLU A 7 2.94 11.42 58.59
CA GLU A 7 3.92 10.37 58.90
C GLU A 7 4.55 9.78 57.62
N LEU A 8 3.75 9.55 56.57
CA LEU A 8 4.22 9.09 55.25
C LEU A 8 5.20 10.08 54.61
N LYS A 9 4.91 11.38 54.68
CA LYS A 9 5.82 12.43 54.19
C LYS A 9 7.13 12.48 54.99
N ARG A 10 7.07 12.32 56.32
CA ARG A 10 8.27 12.32 57.18
C ARG A 10 9.23 11.19 56.81
N ARG A 11 8.69 10.00 56.46
CA ARG A 11 9.48 8.81 56.14
C ARG A 11 9.91 8.72 54.66
N ASN A 12 9.76 9.78 53.87
CA ASN A 12 10.09 9.83 52.44
C ASN A 12 9.39 8.76 51.57
N VAL A 13 8.32 8.13 52.06
CA VAL A 13 7.61 7.04 51.36
C VAL A 13 7.08 7.47 49.98
N PRO A 14 6.51 8.69 49.80
CA PRO A 14 6.10 9.15 48.46
C PRO A 14 7.27 9.28 47.47
N ARG A 15 8.47 9.60 47.96
CA ARG A 15 9.67 9.73 47.12
C ARG A 15 10.16 8.37 46.65
N VAL A 16 10.14 7.37 47.54
CA VAL A 16 10.48 5.99 47.17
C VAL A 16 9.42 5.40 46.24
N ALA A 17 8.14 5.70 46.46
CA ALA A 17 7.06 5.30 45.56
C ALA A 17 7.27 5.84 44.13
N ALA A 18 7.59 7.13 44.00
CA ALA A 18 7.88 7.75 42.71
C ALA A 18 9.14 7.18 42.04
N ALA A 19 10.23 7.01 42.80
CA ALA A 19 11.46 6.41 42.27
C ALA A 19 11.26 4.96 41.83
N TYR A 20 10.47 4.18 42.59
CA TYR A 20 10.11 2.82 42.24
C TYR A 20 9.25 2.79 40.97
N ALA A 21 8.27 3.68 40.84
CA ALA A 21 7.43 3.75 39.64
C ALA A 21 8.25 4.04 38.37
N VAL A 22 9.24 4.93 38.45
CA VAL A 22 10.14 5.23 37.32
C VAL A 22 11.04 4.03 37.00
N ALA A 23 11.65 3.40 38.01
CA ALA A 23 12.49 2.23 37.79
C ALA A 23 11.68 1.03 37.25
N ALA A 24 10.46 0.85 37.76
CA ALA A 24 9.50 -0.15 37.31
C ALA A 24 9.14 0.04 35.84
N TRP A 25 8.75 1.26 35.46
CA TRP A 25 8.46 1.61 34.07
C TRP A 25 9.66 1.35 33.16
N LEU A 26 10.85 1.85 33.53
CA LEU A 26 12.07 1.63 32.75
C LEU A 26 12.42 0.14 32.62
N THR A 27 12.22 -0.64 33.68
CA THR A 27 12.51 -2.09 33.65
C THR A 27 11.57 -2.80 32.69
N VAL A 28 10.28 -2.44 32.67
CA VAL A 28 9.30 -3.00 31.74
C VAL A 28 9.61 -2.58 30.31
N GLU A 29 9.95 -1.32 30.07
CA GLU A 29 10.28 -0.79 28.74
C GLU A 29 11.56 -1.40 28.16
N VAL A 30 12.62 -1.50 28.96
CA VAL A 30 13.85 -2.18 28.53
C VAL A 30 13.55 -3.66 28.28
N SER A 31 12.73 -4.30 29.10
CA SER A 31 12.37 -5.70 28.91
C SER A 31 11.50 -5.92 27.66
N SER A 32 10.59 -5.00 27.32
CA SER A 32 9.75 -5.11 26.13
C SER A 32 10.54 -4.94 24.83
N VAL A 33 11.69 -4.26 24.86
CA VAL A 33 12.59 -4.13 23.71
C VAL A 33 13.61 -5.27 23.67
N VAL A 34 14.21 -5.60 24.81
CA VAL A 34 15.33 -6.55 24.89
C VAL A 34 14.86 -8.00 24.81
N LEU A 35 13.76 -8.38 25.48
CA LEU A 35 13.31 -9.78 25.50
C LEU A 35 12.91 -10.29 24.10
N PRO A 36 12.16 -9.55 23.28
CA PRO A 36 11.90 -9.97 21.89
C PRO A 36 13.17 -10.05 21.05
N ALA A 37 14.14 -9.15 21.26
CA ALA A 37 15.42 -9.19 20.56
C ALA A 37 16.24 -10.48 20.82
N PHE A 38 15.94 -11.20 21.90
CA PHE A 38 16.53 -12.51 22.22
C PHE A 38 15.55 -13.69 22.02
N ALA A 39 14.43 -13.49 21.34
CA ALA A 39 13.37 -14.49 21.13
C ALA A 39 12.85 -15.11 22.44
N ALA A 40 12.83 -14.35 23.53
CA ALA A 40 12.35 -14.82 24.82
C ALA A 40 10.80 -14.97 24.79
N PRO A 41 10.23 -16.04 25.37
CA PRO A 41 8.79 -16.24 25.43
C PRO A 41 8.06 -15.08 26.13
N GLU A 42 6.86 -14.71 25.65
CA GLU A 42 6.03 -13.65 26.26
C GLU A 42 5.75 -13.86 27.76
N ALA A 43 5.71 -15.12 28.20
CA ALA A 43 5.55 -15.46 29.61
C ALA A 43 6.64 -14.83 30.50
N ILE A 44 7.83 -14.58 29.97
CA ILE A 44 8.94 -13.95 30.68
C ILE A 44 8.66 -12.46 30.88
N LEU A 45 8.17 -11.74 29.87
CA LEU A 45 7.78 -10.33 30.02
C LEU A 45 6.64 -10.18 31.03
N ARG A 46 5.64 -11.08 30.97
CA ARG A 46 4.54 -11.12 31.96
C ARG A 46 5.07 -11.40 33.37
N ALA A 47 6.03 -12.30 33.52
CA ALA A 47 6.67 -12.59 34.81
C ALA A 47 7.46 -11.38 35.35
N VAL A 48 8.17 -10.64 34.49
CA VAL A 48 8.86 -9.39 34.87
C VAL A 48 7.87 -8.35 35.38
N ILE A 49 6.76 -8.14 34.67
CA ILE A 49 5.71 -7.19 35.08
C ILE A 49 5.12 -7.61 36.45
N ILE A 50 4.82 -8.89 36.64
CA ILE A 50 4.29 -9.40 37.91
C ILE A 50 5.29 -9.21 39.06
N LEU A 51 6.58 -9.48 38.83
CA LEU A 51 7.63 -9.27 39.84
C LEU A 51 7.80 -7.80 40.22
N VAL A 52 7.72 -6.89 39.25
CA VAL A 52 7.76 -5.44 39.47
C VAL A 52 6.53 -4.97 40.26
N LEU A 53 5.34 -5.49 39.96
CA LEU A 53 4.12 -5.16 40.71
C LEU A 53 4.17 -5.69 42.15
N LEU A 54 4.67 -6.92 42.36
CA LEU A 54 4.83 -7.52 43.69
C LEU A 54 5.92 -6.84 44.53
N GLY A 55 6.94 -6.28 43.89
CA GLY A 55 8.01 -5.56 44.56
C GLY A 55 7.59 -4.17 45.08
N PHE A 56 6.52 -3.57 44.54
CA PHE A 56 6.07 -2.23 44.94
C PHE A 56 5.58 -2.18 46.40
N PRO A 57 4.67 -3.06 46.88
CA PRO A 57 4.30 -3.12 48.30
C PRO A 57 5.49 -3.36 49.23
N ILE A 58 6.45 -4.20 48.81
CA ILE A 58 7.66 -4.51 49.57
C ILE A 58 8.54 -3.26 49.69
N ALA A 59 8.73 -2.52 48.60
CA ALA A 59 9.48 -1.27 48.58
C ALA A 59 8.85 -0.21 49.49
N LEU A 60 7.51 -0.11 49.52
CA LEU A 60 6.80 0.81 50.42
C LEU A 60 6.98 0.41 51.90
N VAL A 61 6.95 -0.88 52.23
CA VAL A 61 7.19 -1.38 53.60
C VAL A 61 8.64 -1.13 54.04
N ILE A 62 9.61 -1.32 53.14
CA ILE A 62 11.03 -1.02 53.41
C ILE A 62 11.22 0.49 53.61
N ALA A 63 10.62 1.32 52.75
CA ALA A 63 10.66 2.78 52.89
C ALA A 63 9.98 3.28 54.18
N TRP A 64 8.95 2.55 54.64
CA TRP A 64 8.29 2.84 55.90
C TRP A 64 9.16 2.48 57.11
N THR A 65 9.98 1.42 57.01
CA THR A 65 10.76 0.87 58.13
C THR A 65 12.20 1.39 58.20
N TYR A 66 12.77 1.89 57.10
CA TYR A 66 14.17 2.34 57.00
C TYR A 66 14.32 3.67 56.23
N GLN A 67 15.18 4.57 56.71
CA GLN A 67 15.55 5.79 55.97
C GLN A 67 16.89 5.60 55.26
N MET A 68 16.92 5.80 53.93
CA MET A 68 18.17 5.78 53.16
C MET A 68 18.98 7.06 53.41
N THR A 69 20.16 6.90 54.01
CA THR A 69 21.18 7.95 54.11
C THR A 69 22.36 7.60 53.18
N PRO A 70 23.22 8.58 52.80
CA PRO A 70 24.37 8.34 51.92
C PRO A 70 25.44 7.37 52.45
N GLN A 71 25.28 6.85 53.68
CA GLN A 71 26.22 5.93 54.33
C GLN A 71 25.65 4.51 54.55
N GLY A 72 24.46 4.19 54.01
CA GLY A 72 23.81 2.86 54.09
C GLY A 72 22.51 2.83 54.91
N LEU A 73 21.84 1.67 54.96
CA LEU A 73 20.58 1.45 55.70
C LEU A 73 20.82 1.49 57.22
N LYS A 74 20.20 2.44 57.93
CA LYS A 74 20.16 2.48 59.41
C LYS A 74 18.75 2.75 59.93
N ARG A 75 18.46 2.22 61.13
CA ARG A 75 17.15 2.28 61.80
C ARG A 75 17.11 3.44 62.81
N ASP A 76 16.35 4.47 62.44
CA ASP A 76 15.62 5.54 63.16
C ASP A 76 16.06 6.18 64.50
N GLU A 77 17.25 5.94 65.08
CA GLU A 77 17.70 6.77 66.21
C GLU A 77 19.10 7.38 65.98
N GLU A 78 19.16 8.70 66.19
CA GLU A 78 20.33 9.60 66.20
C GLU A 78 20.94 9.98 64.83
N VAL A 79 20.65 11.19 64.36
CA VAL A 79 21.51 12.38 64.57
C VAL A 79 21.02 13.50 63.68
N ASP A 80 20.59 14.55 64.36
CA ASP A 80 20.36 15.89 63.84
C ASP A 80 21.70 16.66 63.79
N ARG A 81 21.81 17.64 62.89
CA ARG A 81 22.94 18.58 62.67
C ARG A 81 24.04 18.20 61.67
N GLU A 82 23.73 18.39 60.38
CA GLU A 82 24.70 18.89 59.39
C GLU A 82 23.98 19.49 58.16
N GLN A 83 22.94 20.29 58.41
CA GLN A 83 22.33 21.15 57.39
C GLN A 83 23.21 22.40 57.24
N ASP A 84 23.70 22.69 56.03
CA ASP A 84 23.36 23.95 55.33
C ASP A 84 24.15 24.23 54.03
N ALA A 85 25.31 23.60 53.79
CA ALA A 85 26.06 23.84 52.53
C ALA A 85 25.59 22.99 51.33
N ARG A 86 24.98 21.81 51.57
CA ARG A 86 24.62 20.84 50.50
C ARG A 86 23.18 20.97 49.99
N ARG A 87 22.33 21.74 50.69
CA ARG A 87 20.89 21.87 50.39
C ARG A 87 20.61 22.64 49.10
N GLN A 88 21.47 23.59 48.71
CA GLN A 88 21.31 24.36 47.47
C GLN A 88 21.67 23.57 46.20
N ARG A 89 22.67 22.68 46.25
CA ARG A 89 23.11 21.91 45.07
C ARG A 89 22.18 20.72 44.77
N SER A 90 21.67 20.06 45.81
CA SER A 90 20.65 19.00 45.67
C SER A 90 19.29 19.55 45.24
N ASN A 91 18.85 20.72 45.74
CA ASN A 91 17.60 21.33 45.27
C ASN A 91 17.68 21.76 43.79
N ARG A 92 18.82 22.25 43.30
CA ARG A 92 18.98 22.59 41.87
C ARG A 92 18.94 21.36 40.97
N LEU A 93 19.62 20.28 41.33
CA LEU A 93 19.57 19.01 40.59
C LEU A 93 18.16 18.40 40.61
N ASN A 94 17.46 18.42 41.76
CA ASN A 94 16.09 17.94 41.86
C ASN A 94 15.11 18.76 40.99
N VAL A 95 15.29 20.07 40.92
CA VAL A 95 14.48 20.94 40.04
C VAL A 95 14.78 20.63 38.57
N ILE A 96 16.04 20.49 38.17
CA ILE A 96 16.42 20.15 36.78
C ILE A 96 15.84 18.79 36.37
N THR A 97 16.00 17.75 37.21
CA THR A 97 15.45 16.42 36.92
C THR A 97 13.94 16.42 36.85
N LEU A 98 13.24 17.13 37.75
CA LEU A 98 11.79 17.26 37.71
C LEU A 98 11.32 18.05 36.47
N THR A 99 12.03 19.11 36.08
CA THR A 99 11.75 19.86 34.86
C THR A 99 11.94 19.02 33.61
N ILE A 100 13.01 18.23 33.52
CA ILE A 100 13.23 17.30 32.40
C ILE A 100 12.15 16.22 32.37
N LEU A 101 11.76 15.68 33.52
CA LEU A 101 10.69 14.67 33.59
C LEU A 101 9.31 15.23 33.23
N VAL A 102 9.00 16.48 33.62
CA VAL A 102 7.75 17.16 33.23
C VAL A 102 7.77 17.54 31.75
N LEU A 103 8.92 17.94 31.21
CA LEU A 103 9.07 18.18 29.77
C LEU A 103 8.98 16.89 28.97
N ALA A 104 9.59 15.80 29.42
CA ALA A 104 9.50 14.49 28.76
C ALA A 104 8.09 13.90 28.85
N ALA A 105 7.44 13.97 30.01
CA ALA A 105 6.05 13.55 30.17
C ALA A 105 5.08 14.46 29.39
N GLY A 106 5.36 15.77 29.34
CA GLY A 106 4.61 16.73 28.55
C GLY A 106 4.78 16.51 27.05
N MET A 107 5.99 16.21 26.59
CA MET A 107 6.29 15.87 25.19
C MET A 107 5.66 14.53 24.81
N PHE A 108 5.75 13.52 25.67
CA PHE A 108 5.09 12.22 25.48
C PHE A 108 3.56 12.35 25.45
N LEU A 109 2.98 13.19 26.31
CA LEU A 109 1.55 13.49 26.30
C LEU A 109 1.16 14.37 25.10
N PHE A 110 2.04 15.25 24.63
CA PHE A 110 1.85 16.08 23.45
C PHE A 110 1.89 15.22 22.17
N GLU A 111 2.85 14.31 22.01
CA GLU A 111 2.91 13.34 20.91
C GLU A 111 1.70 12.39 20.87
N ARG A 112 1.03 12.16 22.00
CA ARG A 112 -0.12 11.25 22.10
C ARG A 112 -1.48 11.95 22.08
N MET A 113 -1.54 13.24 22.44
CA MET A 113 -2.78 14.04 22.42
C MET A 113 -2.87 14.99 21.23
N VAL A 114 -1.73 15.39 20.67
CA VAL A 114 -1.66 16.04 19.37
C VAL A 114 -1.35 14.90 18.41
N PRO A 115 -2.35 14.31 17.72
CA PRO A 115 -2.04 13.57 16.51
C PRO A 115 -1.10 14.46 15.71
N TRP A 116 0.00 13.93 15.20
CA TRP A 116 0.69 14.61 14.11
C TRP A 116 -0.39 14.81 13.06
N VAL A 117 -0.97 15.99 13.02
CA VAL A 117 -1.88 16.37 11.96
C VAL A 117 -0.90 16.43 10.81
N GLU A 118 -0.79 15.33 10.06
CA GLU A 118 -0.37 15.43 8.67
C GLU A 118 -1.15 16.61 8.14
N THR A 119 -0.43 17.68 7.83
CA THR A 119 -1.06 18.90 7.38
C THR A 119 -1.69 18.53 6.05
N VAL A 120 -2.98 18.20 6.09
CA VAL A 120 -3.77 17.83 4.93
C VAL A 120 -3.50 18.90 3.89
N ASP A 121 -2.98 18.49 2.74
CA ASP A 121 -2.64 19.44 1.69
C ASP A 121 -3.92 20.20 1.33
N ARG A 122 -3.89 21.53 1.45
CA ARG A 122 -5.06 22.35 1.13
C ARG A 122 -5.46 22.25 -0.35
N LYS A 123 -4.55 21.80 -1.21
CA LYS A 123 -4.79 21.51 -2.62
C LYS A 123 -4.97 20.01 -2.82
N SER A 124 -5.83 19.39 -2.01
CA SER A 124 -6.19 17.98 -2.16
C SER A 124 -7.70 17.82 -2.32
N ILE A 125 -8.07 16.86 -3.16
CA ILE A 125 -9.46 16.61 -3.55
C ILE A 125 -9.74 15.12 -3.69
N ALA A 126 -10.90 14.71 -3.20
CA ALA A 126 -11.52 13.44 -3.59
C ALA A 126 -12.79 13.75 -4.39
N VAL A 127 -12.95 13.09 -5.53
CA VAL A 127 -14.20 13.15 -6.30
C VAL A 127 -15.04 11.97 -5.87
N LEU A 128 -16.21 12.18 -5.27
CA LEU A 128 -17.08 11.08 -4.88
C LEU A 128 -17.84 10.52 -6.09
N PRO A 129 -18.27 9.25 -6.04
CA PRO A 129 -19.08 8.66 -7.11
C PRO A 129 -20.33 9.49 -7.37
N PHE A 130 -20.51 9.94 -8.61
CA PHE A 130 -21.66 10.77 -8.97
C PHE A 130 -22.96 9.98 -8.91
N GLU A 131 -24.02 10.65 -8.45
CA GLU A 131 -25.35 10.06 -8.39
C GLU A 131 -25.99 10.01 -9.78
N ASN A 132 -26.61 8.88 -10.12
CA ASN A 132 -27.48 8.80 -11.29
C ASN A 132 -28.86 9.39 -10.95
N MET A 133 -29.08 10.64 -11.37
CA MET A 133 -30.33 11.39 -11.18
C MET A 133 -31.33 11.20 -12.34
N SER A 134 -31.06 10.27 -13.26
CA SER A 134 -31.91 9.99 -14.43
C SER A 134 -33.11 9.10 -14.10
N GLY A 135 -33.07 8.38 -12.97
CA GLY A 135 -34.14 7.48 -12.53
C GLY A 135 -34.18 6.13 -13.26
N ASP A 136 -33.16 5.82 -14.07
CA ASP A 136 -32.99 4.55 -14.77
C ASP A 136 -31.53 4.07 -14.62
N ALA A 137 -31.37 2.89 -14.02
CA ALA A 137 -30.08 2.24 -13.75
C ALA A 137 -29.30 1.91 -15.04
N SER A 138 -29.95 1.88 -16.20
CA SER A 138 -29.24 1.74 -17.49
C SER A 138 -28.25 2.88 -17.76
N ASN A 139 -28.37 4.01 -17.05
CA ASN A 139 -27.44 5.15 -17.12
C ASN A 139 -26.27 5.07 -16.12
N ASP A 140 -26.19 4.04 -15.28
CA ASP A 140 -25.11 3.90 -14.29
C ASP A 140 -23.73 3.81 -14.97
N PRO A 141 -23.51 3.01 -16.04
CA PRO A 141 -22.22 2.97 -16.72
C PRO A 141 -21.80 4.33 -17.28
N PHE A 142 -22.75 5.08 -17.87
CA PHE A 142 -22.50 6.43 -18.37
C PHE A 142 -22.15 7.41 -17.24
N THR A 143 -22.88 7.34 -16.12
CA THR A 143 -22.65 8.18 -14.94
C THR A 143 -21.27 7.90 -14.33
N ASN A 144 -20.92 6.62 -14.21
CA ASN A 144 -19.64 6.16 -13.68
C ASN A 144 -18.48 6.56 -14.59
N GLY A 145 -18.67 6.46 -15.91
CA GLY A 145 -17.66 6.87 -16.88
C GLY A 145 -17.37 8.37 -16.85
N ILE A 146 -18.40 9.23 -16.75
CA ILE A 146 -18.18 10.68 -16.61
C ILE A 146 -17.48 11.02 -15.30
N HIS A 147 -17.84 10.35 -14.21
CA HIS A 147 -17.18 10.51 -12.91
C HIS A 147 -15.68 10.16 -13.02
N ASP A 148 -15.35 9.04 -13.64
CA ASP A 148 -13.98 8.58 -13.82
C ASP A 148 -13.16 9.52 -14.72
N ASP A 149 -13.70 9.90 -15.88
CA ASP A 149 -13.07 10.86 -16.79
C ASP A 149 -12.85 12.24 -16.15
N LEU A 150 -13.77 12.69 -15.29
CA LEU A 150 -13.62 13.94 -14.57
C LEU A 150 -12.50 13.85 -13.53
N LEU A 151 -12.43 12.75 -12.79
CA LEU A 151 -11.33 12.50 -11.86
C LEU A 151 -9.98 12.50 -12.60
N THR A 152 -9.90 11.80 -13.74
CA THR A 152 -8.71 11.77 -14.61
C THR A 152 -8.37 13.15 -15.17
N HIS A 153 -9.34 14.00 -15.47
CA HIS A 153 -9.06 15.39 -15.86
C HIS A 153 -8.44 16.19 -14.72
N ILE A 154 -8.95 16.03 -13.49
CA ILE A 154 -8.43 16.76 -12.32
C ILE A 154 -7.04 16.22 -11.91
N SER A 155 -6.78 14.91 -12.03
CA SER A 155 -5.49 14.29 -11.67
C SER A 155 -4.32 14.75 -12.55
N ARG A 156 -4.61 15.25 -13.76
CA ARG A 156 -3.63 15.87 -14.68
C ARG A 156 -3.13 17.24 -14.21
N ILE A 157 -3.75 17.83 -13.19
CA ILE A 157 -3.34 19.10 -12.59
C ILE A 157 -2.32 18.81 -11.50
N GLY A 158 -1.03 18.92 -11.81
CA GLY A 158 0.05 18.43 -10.94
C GLY A 158 0.20 19.19 -9.61
N SER A 159 -0.49 20.32 -9.46
CA SER A 159 -0.52 21.08 -8.20
C SER A 159 -1.70 20.72 -7.29
N ILE A 160 -2.52 19.75 -7.67
CA ILE A 160 -3.64 19.22 -6.89
C ILE A 160 -3.35 17.74 -6.58
N LYS A 161 -3.38 17.34 -5.32
CA LYS A 161 -3.40 15.93 -4.91
C LYS A 161 -4.81 15.38 -5.13
N THR A 162 -4.94 14.32 -5.92
CA THR A 162 -6.23 13.64 -6.16
C THR A 162 -6.24 12.24 -5.56
N ILE A 163 -7.40 11.83 -5.05
CA ILE A 163 -7.62 10.44 -4.61
C ILE A 163 -8.22 9.61 -5.75
N SER A 164 -7.65 8.42 -5.96
CA SER A 164 -8.03 7.45 -7.00
C SER A 164 -9.48 6.99 -6.88
N ARG A 165 -10.06 6.62 -8.03
CA ARG A 165 -11.44 6.14 -8.17
C ARG A 165 -11.72 4.94 -7.25
N THR A 166 -10.82 3.98 -7.23
CA THR A 166 -10.89 2.75 -6.42
C THR A 166 -11.09 3.05 -4.94
N SER A 167 -10.38 4.04 -4.40
CA SER A 167 -10.52 4.45 -3.00
C SER A 167 -11.84 5.18 -2.70
N VAL A 168 -12.39 5.95 -3.65
CA VAL A 168 -13.63 6.72 -3.44
C VAL A 168 -14.90 5.92 -3.72
N LEU A 169 -14.82 4.83 -4.49
CA LEU A 169 -15.98 4.02 -4.90
C LEU A 169 -16.80 3.48 -3.72
N GLN A 170 -16.15 3.16 -2.61
CA GLN A 170 -16.81 2.67 -1.39
C GLN A 170 -17.79 3.67 -0.77
N TYR A 171 -17.66 4.97 -1.09
CA TYR A 171 -18.53 6.02 -0.55
C TYR A 171 -19.83 6.18 -1.35
N ARG A 172 -20.07 5.35 -2.38
CA ARG A 172 -21.34 5.35 -3.11
C ARG A 172 -22.51 5.08 -2.16
N GLY A 173 -23.45 6.03 -2.07
CA GLY A 173 -24.62 5.91 -1.20
C GLY A 173 -24.28 5.83 0.30
N THR A 174 -23.11 6.35 0.69
CA THR A 174 -22.70 6.40 2.09
C THR A 174 -23.61 7.32 2.92
N THR A 175 -23.63 7.09 4.24
CA THR A 175 -24.27 7.97 5.22
C THR A 175 -23.27 8.77 6.05
N LYS A 176 -21.98 8.60 5.78
CA LYS A 176 -20.90 9.38 6.41
C LYS A 176 -21.01 10.85 6.01
N THR A 177 -20.61 11.72 6.92
CA THR A 177 -20.50 13.15 6.69
C THR A 177 -19.24 13.49 5.88
N ILE A 178 -19.25 14.63 5.19
CA ILE A 178 -18.09 15.10 4.41
C ILE A 178 -16.82 15.21 5.27
N PRO A 179 -16.85 15.70 6.53
CA PRO A 179 -15.67 15.69 7.39
C PRO A 179 -15.13 14.30 7.73
N GLU A 180 -15.98 13.30 7.92
CA GLU A 180 -15.56 11.92 8.16
C GLU A 180 -14.85 11.35 6.94
N ILE A 181 -15.43 11.53 5.75
CA ILE A 181 -14.83 11.06 4.49
C ILE A 181 -13.50 11.78 4.22
N GLY A 182 -13.45 13.10 4.41
CA GLY A 182 -12.24 13.89 4.22
C GLY A 182 -11.10 13.48 5.14
N ASN A 183 -11.42 13.11 6.39
CA ASN A 183 -10.43 12.62 7.35
C ASN A 183 -9.93 11.21 7.00
N GLU A 184 -10.82 10.31 6.53
CA GLU A 184 -10.43 8.97 6.09
C GLU A 184 -9.54 8.99 4.85
N LEU A 185 -9.86 9.87 3.89
CA LEU A 185 -9.11 10.01 2.63
C LEU A 185 -7.88 10.94 2.74
N GLY A 186 -7.74 11.67 3.85
CA GLY A 186 -6.68 12.65 4.03
C GLY A 186 -6.73 13.80 3.01
N VAL A 187 -7.93 14.33 2.74
CA VAL A 187 -8.16 15.43 1.78
C VAL A 187 -8.86 16.64 2.41
N ALA A 188 -8.53 17.83 1.88
CA ALA A 188 -9.08 19.11 2.33
C ALA A 188 -10.42 19.44 1.66
N THR A 189 -10.67 18.86 0.48
CA THR A 189 -11.90 19.12 -0.27
C THR A 189 -12.49 17.86 -0.87
N ILE A 190 -13.81 17.87 -1.02
CA ILE A 190 -14.57 16.81 -1.68
C ILE A 190 -15.40 17.42 -2.81
N LEU A 191 -15.36 16.81 -3.99
CA LEU A 191 -16.26 17.11 -5.11
C LEU A 191 -17.35 16.04 -5.15
N GLU A 192 -18.60 16.46 -4.99
CA GLU A 192 -19.76 15.60 -5.18
C GLU A 192 -20.69 16.17 -6.25
N GLY A 193 -21.54 15.32 -6.80
CA GLY A 193 -22.37 15.70 -7.92
C GLY A 193 -23.31 14.60 -8.39
N GLY A 194 -24.11 14.95 -9.40
CA GLY A 194 -25.07 14.05 -9.99
C GLY A 194 -25.31 14.34 -11.46
N ILE A 195 -25.64 13.29 -12.20
CA ILE A 195 -25.84 13.32 -13.65
C ILE A 195 -27.27 12.94 -13.96
N GLN A 196 -27.93 13.76 -14.77
CA GLN A 196 -29.26 13.50 -15.29
C GLN A 196 -29.25 13.51 -16.81
N ARG A 197 -29.63 12.38 -17.41
CA ARG A 197 -29.89 12.26 -18.85
C ARG A 197 -31.38 12.35 -19.11
N ALA A 198 -31.77 13.21 -20.04
CA ALA A 198 -33.15 13.36 -20.47
C ALA A 198 -33.23 13.57 -21.98
N GLY A 199 -33.54 12.50 -22.72
CA GLY A 199 -33.60 12.54 -24.18
C GLY A 199 -32.25 12.88 -24.80
N ASP A 200 -32.18 14.03 -25.48
CA ASP A 200 -30.99 14.55 -26.15
C ASP A 200 -30.19 15.55 -25.29
N ARG A 201 -30.45 15.61 -23.98
CA ARG A 201 -29.75 16.50 -23.04
C ARG A 201 -29.12 15.76 -21.89
N VAL A 202 -28.03 16.35 -21.38
CA VAL A 202 -27.36 15.94 -20.16
C VAL A 202 -27.24 17.15 -19.24
N ARG A 203 -27.58 16.93 -17.96
CA ARG A 203 -27.35 17.87 -16.88
C ARG A 203 -26.37 17.28 -15.88
N ILE A 204 -25.35 18.04 -15.53
CA ILE A 204 -24.34 17.68 -14.53
C ILE A 204 -24.37 18.76 -13.45
N ASN A 205 -24.67 18.37 -12.21
CA ASN A 205 -24.58 19.24 -11.04
C ASN A 205 -23.36 18.84 -10.24
N VAL A 206 -22.57 19.81 -9.82
CA VAL A 206 -21.35 19.56 -9.03
C VAL A 206 -21.19 20.61 -7.95
N GLN A 207 -20.63 20.20 -6.82
CA GLN A 207 -20.26 21.08 -5.72
C GLN A 207 -18.96 20.62 -5.06
N LEU A 208 -18.12 21.60 -4.76
CA LEU A 208 -16.86 21.45 -4.06
C LEU A 208 -17.05 21.90 -2.60
N ILE A 209 -16.74 21.02 -1.66
CA ILE A 209 -17.03 21.18 -0.24
C ILE A 209 -15.72 21.12 0.55
N ASP A 210 -15.55 22.02 1.53
CA ASP A 210 -14.45 21.98 2.49
C ASP A 210 -14.69 20.90 3.54
N THR A 211 -13.73 19.99 3.73
CA THR A 211 -13.90 18.84 4.63
C THR A 211 -13.80 19.22 6.10
N ALA A 212 -13.20 20.35 6.46
CA ALA A 212 -13.09 20.79 7.85
C ALA A 212 -14.36 21.50 8.33
N THR A 213 -15.02 22.26 7.47
CA THR A 213 -16.17 23.10 7.84
C THR A 213 -17.50 22.65 7.26
N ASP A 214 -17.51 21.69 6.33
CA ASP A 214 -18.69 21.28 5.57
C ASP A 214 -19.33 22.46 4.80
N GLU A 215 -18.52 23.45 4.43
CA GLU A 215 -18.96 24.64 3.68
C GLU A 215 -18.75 24.43 2.16
N HIS A 216 -19.72 24.88 1.37
CA HIS A 216 -19.61 24.84 -0.09
C HIS A 216 -18.65 25.93 -0.57
N LEU A 217 -17.53 25.55 -1.15
CA LEU A 217 -16.54 26.44 -1.75
C LEU A 217 -16.98 26.92 -3.13
N TRP A 218 -17.63 26.04 -3.88
CA TRP A 218 -18.14 26.29 -5.22
C TRP A 218 -19.26 25.29 -5.56
N ALA A 219 -20.23 25.71 -6.38
CA ALA A 219 -21.25 24.84 -6.94
C ALA A 219 -21.74 25.39 -8.27
N ASP A 220 -22.01 24.51 -9.24
CA ASP A 220 -22.54 24.91 -10.55
C ASP A 220 -23.37 23.79 -11.20
N SER A 221 -24.10 24.14 -12.26
CA SER A 221 -24.95 23.23 -13.05
C SER A 221 -24.75 23.45 -14.54
N TYR A 222 -24.43 22.37 -15.23
CA TYR A 222 -24.17 22.38 -16.67
C TYR A 222 -25.30 21.64 -17.38
N ASP A 223 -26.00 22.31 -18.30
CA ASP A 223 -27.10 21.72 -19.06
C ASP A 223 -26.87 21.90 -20.57
N ARG A 224 -26.52 20.82 -21.26
CA ARG A 224 -26.14 20.83 -22.69
C ARG A 224 -26.83 19.72 -23.46
N GLN A 225 -26.77 19.83 -24.78
CA GLN A 225 -27.09 18.72 -25.66
C GLN A 225 -26.11 17.57 -25.41
N LEU A 226 -26.61 16.35 -25.34
CA LEU A 226 -25.81 15.15 -25.14
C LEU A 226 -25.02 14.82 -26.42
N THR A 227 -23.77 15.25 -26.45
CA THR A 227 -22.76 14.90 -27.45
C THR A 227 -21.45 14.61 -26.73
N ALA A 228 -20.57 13.79 -27.31
CA ALA A 228 -19.26 13.51 -26.73
C ALA A 228 -18.48 14.82 -26.46
N SER A 229 -18.43 15.72 -27.44
CA SER A 229 -17.74 17.02 -27.31
C SER A 229 -18.29 17.88 -26.18
N ASN A 230 -19.62 17.88 -25.95
CA ASN A 230 -20.20 18.66 -24.85
C ASN A 230 -19.90 18.03 -23.48
N VAL A 231 -19.84 16.71 -23.39
CA VAL A 231 -19.45 16.00 -22.15
C VAL A 231 -18.01 16.34 -21.79
N PHE A 232 -17.06 16.21 -22.74
CA PHE A 232 -15.67 16.57 -22.51
C PHE A 232 -15.50 18.06 -22.18
N ALA A 233 -16.20 18.96 -22.89
CA ALA A 233 -16.13 20.39 -22.59
C ALA A 233 -16.65 20.73 -21.17
N ILE A 234 -17.70 20.05 -20.69
CA ILE A 234 -18.15 20.22 -19.30
C ILE A 234 -17.08 19.73 -18.32
N GLN A 235 -16.43 18.60 -18.57
CA GLN A 235 -15.35 18.09 -17.71
C GLN A 235 -14.17 19.07 -17.65
N THR A 236 -13.75 19.65 -18.78
CA THR A 236 -12.74 20.70 -18.84
C THR A 236 -13.14 21.91 -18.00
N GLU A 237 -14.38 22.39 -18.14
CA GLU A 237 -14.91 23.54 -17.40
C GLU A 237 -14.94 23.28 -15.89
N ILE A 238 -15.35 22.08 -15.47
CA ILE A 238 -15.34 21.68 -14.05
C ILE A 238 -13.91 21.60 -13.53
N ALA A 239 -12.98 20.98 -14.26
CA ALA A 239 -11.58 20.86 -13.84
C ALA A 239 -10.91 22.24 -13.67
N VAL A 240 -11.18 23.19 -14.58
CA VAL A 240 -10.71 24.57 -14.47
C VAL A 240 -11.35 25.28 -13.26
N ALA A 241 -12.66 25.15 -13.06
CA ALA A 241 -13.35 25.75 -11.92
C ALA A 241 -12.83 25.21 -10.57
N VAL A 242 -12.57 23.90 -10.48
CA VAL A 242 -11.94 23.26 -9.32
C VAL A 242 -10.54 23.83 -9.09
N ALA A 243 -9.72 23.94 -10.14
CA ALA A 243 -8.39 24.52 -10.03
C ALA A 243 -8.44 25.96 -9.48
N ASP A 244 -9.33 26.79 -10.00
CA ASP A 244 -9.52 28.16 -9.55
C ASP A 244 -9.99 28.24 -8.09
N ALA A 245 -10.96 27.41 -7.70
CA ALA A 245 -11.47 27.34 -6.33
C ALA A 245 -10.39 26.93 -5.33
N LEU A 246 -9.54 25.97 -5.69
CA LEU A 246 -8.39 25.52 -4.89
C LEU A 246 -7.16 26.44 -5.01
N ARG A 247 -7.24 27.50 -5.81
CA ARG A 247 -6.12 28.41 -6.12
C ARG A 247 -4.89 27.65 -6.63
N ALA A 248 -5.14 26.61 -7.42
CA ALA A 248 -4.16 25.87 -8.19
C ALA A 248 -3.89 26.61 -9.50
N THR A 249 -2.62 26.77 -9.85
CA THR A 249 -2.22 27.45 -11.09
C THR A 249 -2.05 26.42 -12.19
N LEU A 250 -2.82 26.56 -13.27
CA LEU A 250 -2.65 25.74 -14.46
C LEU A 250 -1.54 26.31 -15.35
N SER A 251 -0.56 25.48 -15.68
CA SER A 251 0.40 25.77 -16.74
C SER A 251 -0.28 25.75 -18.12
N THR A 252 0.32 26.40 -19.11
CA THR A 252 -0.16 26.35 -20.50
C THR A 252 -0.21 24.92 -21.05
N ALA A 253 0.68 24.05 -20.58
CA ALA A 253 0.69 22.64 -20.99
C ALA A 253 -0.48 21.87 -20.37
N GLU A 254 -0.78 22.09 -19.09
CA GLU A 254 -1.97 21.49 -18.43
C GLU A 254 -3.26 21.97 -19.10
N GLN A 255 -3.40 23.28 -19.37
CA GLN A 255 -4.58 23.82 -20.06
C GLN A 255 -4.82 23.14 -21.40
N ARG A 256 -3.79 23.01 -22.25
CA ARG A 256 -3.92 22.34 -23.55
C ARG A 256 -4.29 20.86 -23.43
N ARG A 257 -3.85 20.18 -22.38
CA ARG A 257 -4.20 18.77 -22.15
C ARG A 257 -5.64 18.61 -21.67
N LEU A 258 -6.15 19.56 -20.89
CA LEU A 258 -7.55 19.55 -20.46
C LEU A 258 -8.52 19.82 -21.63
N GLU A 259 -8.05 20.41 -22.73
CA GLU A 259 -8.83 20.64 -23.96
C GLU A 259 -8.86 19.42 -24.90
N TYR A 260 -8.12 18.34 -24.60
CA TYR A 260 -8.07 17.15 -25.44
C TYR A 260 -9.41 16.38 -25.40
N THR A 261 -9.93 16.04 -26.57
CA THR A 261 -11.14 15.22 -26.71
C THR A 261 -10.76 13.84 -27.30
N PRO A 262 -10.90 12.75 -26.54
CA PRO A 262 -10.52 11.41 -26.99
C PRO A 262 -11.33 10.88 -28.19
N THR A 263 -12.59 11.28 -28.32
CA THR A 263 -13.47 10.93 -29.44
C THR A 263 -14.59 11.97 -29.64
N GLU A 264 -15.12 12.06 -30.86
CA GLU A 264 -16.35 12.80 -31.16
C GLU A 264 -17.58 11.86 -31.26
N ASN A 265 -17.37 10.55 -31.19
CA ASN A 265 -18.41 9.54 -31.34
C ASN A 265 -18.98 9.15 -29.96
N LEU A 266 -20.21 9.60 -29.66
CA LEU A 266 -20.89 9.31 -28.40
C LEU A 266 -21.06 7.81 -28.14
N ALA A 267 -21.35 7.02 -29.17
CA ALA A 267 -21.51 5.56 -29.01
C ALA A 267 -20.17 4.87 -28.70
N ALA A 268 -19.07 5.38 -29.26
CA ALA A 268 -17.73 4.90 -28.93
C ALA A 268 -17.37 5.24 -27.48
N MET A 269 -17.69 6.46 -27.02
CA MET A 269 -17.50 6.89 -25.63
C MET A 269 -18.30 6.02 -24.64
N GLU A 270 -19.59 5.80 -24.89
CA GLU A 270 -20.44 4.96 -24.03
C GLU A 270 -19.96 3.50 -23.99
N ALA A 271 -19.55 2.94 -25.13
CA ALA A 271 -18.99 1.59 -25.20
C ALA A 271 -17.64 1.48 -24.47
N TYR A 272 -16.80 2.52 -24.53
CA TYR A 272 -15.53 2.58 -23.82
C TYR A 272 -15.73 2.57 -22.31
N TYR A 273 -16.68 3.35 -21.78
CA TYR A 273 -16.99 3.34 -20.34
C TYR A 273 -17.41 1.97 -19.84
N LEU A 274 -18.21 1.24 -20.63
CA LEU A 274 -18.61 -0.11 -20.27
C LEU A 274 -17.44 -1.10 -20.34
N GLY A 275 -16.59 -1.01 -21.37
CA GLY A 275 -15.36 -1.80 -21.47
C GLY A 275 -14.43 -1.58 -20.28
N LYS A 276 -14.23 -0.33 -19.85
CA LYS A 276 -13.40 0.03 -18.69
C LYS A 276 -13.97 -0.53 -17.39
N GLN A 277 -15.28 -0.41 -17.17
CA GLN A 277 -15.93 -1.00 -15.99
C GLN A 277 -15.74 -2.53 -15.94
N LEU A 278 -15.93 -3.23 -17.07
CA LEU A 278 -15.76 -4.68 -17.15
C LEU A 278 -14.31 -5.13 -16.94
N LEU A 279 -13.35 -4.31 -17.38
CA LEU A 279 -11.92 -4.53 -17.15
C LEU A 279 -11.58 -4.48 -15.65
N GLU A 280 -12.21 -3.57 -14.91
CA GLU A 280 -12.00 -3.41 -13.46
C GLU A 280 -12.63 -4.53 -12.62
N GLU A 281 -13.71 -5.16 -13.09
CA GLU A 281 -14.37 -6.27 -12.40
C GLU A 281 -13.49 -7.52 -12.30
N ARG A 282 -12.52 -7.69 -13.21
CA ARG A 282 -11.49 -8.74 -13.18
C ARG A 282 -12.02 -10.16 -12.91
N SER A 283 -13.11 -10.52 -13.58
CA SER A 283 -13.55 -11.92 -13.72
C SER A 283 -13.22 -12.43 -15.12
N ARG A 284 -13.24 -13.76 -15.30
CA ARG A 284 -13.12 -14.36 -16.64
C ARG A 284 -14.15 -13.76 -17.60
N GLU A 285 -15.41 -13.76 -17.19
CA GLU A 285 -16.55 -13.32 -18.00
C GLU A 285 -16.44 -11.83 -18.33
N SER A 286 -16.10 -11.00 -17.34
CA SER A 286 -15.96 -9.56 -17.53
C SER A 286 -14.78 -9.20 -18.42
N LEU A 287 -13.63 -9.90 -18.32
CA LEU A 287 -12.46 -9.61 -19.16
C LEU A 287 -12.72 -9.95 -20.64
N PHE A 288 -13.38 -11.08 -20.93
CA PHE A 288 -13.81 -11.37 -22.31
C PHE A 288 -14.80 -10.33 -22.83
N ALA A 289 -15.77 -9.93 -22.01
CA ALA A 289 -16.71 -8.87 -22.38
C ALA A 289 -15.98 -7.52 -22.60
N ALA A 290 -14.98 -7.18 -21.79
CA ALA A 290 -14.17 -5.98 -21.96
C ALA A 290 -13.47 -5.96 -23.33
N VAL A 291 -12.88 -7.09 -23.74
CA VAL A 291 -12.30 -7.25 -25.09
C VAL A 291 -13.33 -6.94 -26.17
N GLU A 292 -14.52 -7.55 -26.10
CA GLU A 292 -15.59 -7.31 -27.08
C GLU A 292 -16.02 -5.83 -27.15
N TYR A 293 -16.11 -5.16 -25.98
CA TYR A 293 -16.45 -3.74 -25.94
C TYR A 293 -15.34 -2.86 -26.49
N PHE A 294 -14.07 -3.11 -26.18
CA PHE A 294 -12.96 -2.34 -26.75
C PHE A 294 -12.84 -2.54 -28.27
N GLU A 295 -13.04 -3.76 -28.76
CA GLU A 295 -13.12 -4.03 -30.21
C GLU A 295 -14.25 -3.24 -30.86
N LYS A 296 -15.45 -3.22 -30.26
CA LYS A 296 -16.57 -2.40 -30.72
C LYS A 296 -16.26 -0.91 -30.74
N VAL A 297 -15.53 -0.39 -29.75
CA VAL A 297 -15.09 1.01 -29.74
C VAL A 297 -14.16 1.28 -30.92
N ILE A 298 -13.22 0.38 -31.19
CA ILE A 298 -12.27 0.49 -32.31
C ILE A 298 -13.01 0.41 -33.67
N GLU A 299 -14.09 -0.37 -33.78
CA GLU A 299 -14.94 -0.36 -34.98
C GLU A 299 -15.65 0.99 -35.19
N LEU A 300 -16.11 1.60 -34.10
CA LEU A 300 -16.83 2.89 -34.13
C LEU A 300 -15.91 4.10 -34.33
N ASP A 301 -14.70 4.04 -33.77
CA ASP A 301 -13.66 5.04 -33.88
C ASP A 301 -12.27 4.39 -33.83
N PRO A 302 -11.68 4.02 -34.99
CA PRO A 302 -10.38 3.35 -35.05
C PRO A 302 -9.20 4.18 -34.51
N ARG A 303 -9.41 5.48 -34.27
CA ARG A 303 -8.40 6.41 -33.76
C ARG A 303 -8.48 6.62 -32.26
N TYR A 304 -9.45 6.02 -31.57
CA TYR A 304 -9.64 6.17 -30.14
C TYR A 304 -8.53 5.42 -29.36
N ALA A 305 -7.45 6.13 -29.04
CA ALA A 305 -6.24 5.54 -28.45
C ALA A 305 -6.51 4.76 -27.15
N LEU A 306 -7.37 5.27 -26.28
CA LEU A 306 -7.72 4.63 -25.00
C LEU A 306 -8.39 3.26 -25.18
N ALA A 307 -9.12 3.05 -26.28
CA ALA A 307 -9.74 1.75 -26.56
C ALA A 307 -8.69 0.68 -26.91
N HIS A 308 -7.65 1.06 -27.67
CA HIS A 308 -6.53 0.17 -27.95
C HIS A 308 -5.73 -0.12 -26.66
N SER A 309 -5.58 0.87 -25.77
CA SER A 309 -4.95 0.67 -24.45
C SER A 309 -5.76 -0.30 -23.58
N GLY A 310 -7.07 -0.10 -23.48
CA GLY A 310 -7.95 -1.00 -22.71
C GLY A 310 -7.96 -2.41 -23.28
N LEU A 311 -7.90 -2.56 -24.60
CA LEU A 311 -7.75 -3.86 -25.26
C LEU A 311 -6.41 -4.52 -24.90
N ALA A 312 -5.33 -3.75 -24.86
CA ALA A 312 -4.02 -4.24 -24.44
C ALA A 312 -4.07 -4.76 -23.00
N ASP A 313 -4.62 -3.97 -22.08
CA ASP A 313 -4.74 -4.34 -20.66
C ASP A 313 -5.64 -5.56 -20.46
N ALA A 314 -6.75 -5.67 -21.19
CA ALA A 314 -7.64 -6.84 -21.13
C ALA A 314 -6.92 -8.12 -21.57
N TYR A 315 -6.20 -8.08 -22.70
CA TYR A 315 -5.42 -9.23 -23.17
C TYR A 315 -4.28 -9.60 -22.23
N MET A 316 -3.68 -8.62 -21.56
CA MET A 316 -2.65 -8.87 -20.57
C MET A 316 -3.19 -9.59 -19.32
N LEU A 317 -4.37 -9.21 -18.84
CA LEU A 317 -4.98 -9.79 -17.63
C LEU A 317 -5.64 -11.16 -17.89
N LEU A 318 -6.13 -11.42 -19.11
CA LEU A 318 -6.89 -12.64 -19.43
C LEU A 318 -6.23 -13.97 -18.97
N PRO A 319 -4.92 -14.21 -19.18
CA PRO A 319 -4.26 -15.45 -18.74
C PRO A 319 -4.28 -15.67 -17.23
N GLU A 320 -4.28 -14.60 -16.43
CA GLU A 320 -4.30 -14.65 -14.96
C GLU A 320 -5.65 -15.16 -14.44
N TYR A 321 -6.74 -14.79 -15.10
CA TYR A 321 -8.12 -15.16 -14.71
C TYR A 321 -8.68 -16.34 -15.52
N THR A 322 -7.97 -16.75 -16.57
CA THR A 322 -8.39 -17.84 -17.47
C THR A 322 -7.19 -18.72 -17.82
N PRO A 323 -6.87 -19.74 -17.01
CA PRO A 323 -5.72 -20.63 -17.24
C PRO A 323 -5.73 -21.37 -18.59
N THR A 324 -6.88 -21.42 -19.28
CA THR A 324 -7.00 -22.04 -20.61
C THR A 324 -6.62 -21.10 -21.76
N VAL A 325 -6.42 -19.81 -21.50
CA VAL A 325 -5.94 -18.85 -22.51
C VAL A 325 -4.44 -19.05 -22.69
N ASP A 326 -4.00 -19.17 -23.94
CA ASP A 326 -2.58 -19.24 -24.27
C ASP A 326 -1.92 -17.90 -23.94
N MET A 327 -1.01 -17.91 -22.97
CA MET A 327 -0.34 -16.70 -22.47
C MET A 327 0.43 -15.98 -23.57
N ARG A 328 1.05 -16.71 -24.51
CA ARG A 328 1.86 -16.13 -25.58
C ARG A 328 0.98 -15.44 -26.61
N GLU A 329 -0.12 -16.06 -27.03
CA GLU A 329 -1.08 -15.46 -27.94
C GLU A 329 -1.73 -14.20 -27.33
N ALA A 330 -2.17 -14.28 -26.07
CA ALA A 330 -2.75 -13.14 -25.38
C ALA A 330 -1.76 -11.98 -25.30
N ARG A 331 -0.49 -12.29 -25.04
CA ARG A 331 0.60 -11.32 -25.07
C ARG A 331 0.79 -10.69 -26.45
N GLU A 332 0.95 -11.48 -27.51
CA GLU A 332 1.12 -10.94 -28.88
C GLU A 332 -0.03 -9.96 -29.25
N LYS A 333 -1.26 -10.24 -28.80
CA LYS A 333 -2.40 -9.33 -28.97
C LYS A 333 -2.32 -8.08 -28.10
N SER A 334 -1.93 -8.23 -26.83
CA SER A 334 -1.76 -7.11 -25.90
C SER A 334 -0.75 -6.09 -26.45
N GLU A 335 0.39 -6.59 -26.90
CA GLU A 335 1.47 -5.78 -27.47
C GLU A 335 1.04 -5.04 -28.75
N ALA A 336 0.39 -5.73 -29.68
CA ALA A 336 -0.08 -5.11 -30.91
C ALA A 336 -1.09 -3.98 -30.62
N ALA A 337 -1.96 -4.16 -29.62
CA ALA A 337 -2.89 -3.14 -29.17
C ALA A 337 -2.18 -1.98 -28.45
N ALA A 338 -1.19 -2.26 -27.61
CA ALA A 338 -0.39 -1.24 -26.91
C ALA A 338 0.42 -0.38 -27.88
N ASP A 339 1.06 -0.99 -28.88
CA ASP A 339 1.78 -0.28 -29.94
C ASP A 339 0.83 0.64 -30.72
N ARG A 340 -0.36 0.12 -31.06
CA ARG A 340 -1.36 0.91 -31.78
C ARG A 340 -1.90 2.06 -30.93
N ALA A 341 -2.11 1.84 -29.64
CA ALA A 341 -2.51 2.88 -28.70
C ALA A 341 -1.44 4.00 -28.65
N LEU A 342 -0.17 3.62 -28.54
CA LEU A 342 0.96 4.57 -28.44
C LEU A 342 1.15 5.37 -29.73
N GLU A 343 0.90 4.78 -30.90
CA GLU A 343 0.88 5.51 -32.18
C GLU A 343 -0.22 6.58 -32.23
N LEU A 344 -1.39 6.28 -31.66
CA LEU A 344 -2.58 7.14 -31.71
C LEU A 344 -2.59 8.22 -30.63
N GLY A 345 -2.10 7.90 -29.43
CA GLY A 345 -2.09 8.75 -28.25
C GLY A 345 -0.75 8.72 -27.52
N PRO A 346 0.35 9.23 -28.13
CA PRO A 346 1.71 9.15 -27.57
C PRO A 346 1.91 9.98 -26.29
N GLU A 347 0.93 10.80 -25.92
CA GLU A 347 0.94 11.68 -24.76
C GLU A 347 -0.24 11.40 -23.81
N GLU A 348 -1.00 10.33 -24.04
CA GLU A 348 -2.06 9.91 -23.13
C GLU A 348 -1.48 9.07 -21.97
N PRO A 349 -1.67 9.45 -20.70
CA PRO A 349 -1.07 8.76 -19.55
C PRO A 349 -1.41 7.26 -19.45
N GLU A 350 -2.67 6.89 -19.65
CA GLU A 350 -3.10 5.48 -19.62
C GLU A 350 -2.40 4.66 -20.72
N VAL A 351 -2.30 5.22 -21.94
CA VAL A 351 -1.59 4.61 -23.07
C VAL A 351 -0.10 4.43 -22.74
N LEU A 352 0.54 5.47 -22.22
CA LEU A 352 1.94 5.43 -21.82
C LEU A 352 2.20 4.39 -20.73
N ALA A 353 1.31 4.31 -19.74
CA ALA A 353 1.43 3.35 -18.65
C ALA A 353 1.28 1.90 -19.16
N SER A 354 0.22 1.62 -19.92
CA SER A 354 -0.05 0.30 -20.49
C SER A 354 1.07 -0.16 -21.43
N ALA A 355 1.54 0.75 -22.30
CA ALA A 355 2.69 0.48 -23.17
C ALA A 355 3.97 0.24 -22.38
N GLY A 356 4.25 1.05 -21.35
CA GLY A 356 5.44 0.89 -20.51
C GLY A 356 5.48 -0.48 -19.82
N TRP A 357 4.36 -0.89 -19.24
CA TRP A 357 4.27 -2.22 -18.63
C TRP A 357 4.35 -3.35 -19.65
N ASN A 358 3.76 -3.18 -20.84
CA ASN A 358 3.94 -4.10 -21.97
C ASN A 358 5.43 -4.24 -22.36
N ARG A 359 6.17 -3.14 -22.53
CA ARG A 359 7.61 -3.20 -22.87
C ARG A 359 8.41 -4.07 -21.90
N LEU A 360 8.09 -3.98 -20.61
CA LEU A 360 8.73 -4.80 -19.59
C LEU A 360 8.35 -6.28 -19.73
N ILE A 361 7.06 -6.63 -19.67
CA ILE A 361 6.63 -8.03 -19.61
C ILE A 361 6.86 -8.79 -20.93
N HIS A 362 6.89 -8.07 -22.06
CA HIS A 362 7.12 -8.65 -23.38
C HIS A 362 8.59 -8.74 -23.72
N TYR A 363 9.34 -7.65 -23.58
CA TYR A 363 10.69 -7.55 -24.11
C TYR A 363 11.78 -7.49 -23.05
N TYR A 364 11.42 -7.39 -21.77
CA TYR A 364 12.34 -7.00 -20.70
C TYR A 364 13.04 -5.67 -21.05
N ASP A 365 12.36 -4.78 -21.79
CA ASP A 365 12.91 -3.46 -22.12
C ASP A 365 12.67 -2.50 -20.95
N TRP A 366 13.52 -2.65 -19.93
CA TRP A 366 13.47 -1.86 -18.71
C TRP A 366 13.56 -0.36 -18.97
N ALA A 367 14.42 0.03 -19.92
CA ALA A 367 14.69 1.43 -20.22
C ALA A 367 13.47 2.10 -20.85
N ASP A 368 12.81 1.45 -21.82
CA ASP A 368 11.60 2.01 -22.43
C ASP A 368 10.42 1.96 -21.46
N ALA A 369 10.28 0.90 -20.66
CA ALA A 369 9.26 0.80 -19.61
C ALA A 369 9.36 1.96 -18.62
N GLU A 370 10.54 2.20 -18.04
CA GLU A 370 10.77 3.31 -17.10
C GLU A 370 10.51 4.66 -17.77
N ARG A 371 11.00 4.87 -19.00
CA ARG A 371 10.79 6.12 -19.76
C ARG A 371 9.31 6.42 -19.96
N LEU A 372 8.53 5.45 -20.38
CA LEU A 372 7.10 5.59 -20.65
C LEU A 372 6.30 5.84 -19.37
N LEU A 373 6.56 5.07 -18.30
CA LEU A 373 5.91 5.24 -17.00
C LEU A 373 6.23 6.59 -16.35
N ARG A 374 7.49 7.03 -16.41
CA ARG A 374 7.88 8.38 -15.96
C ARG A 374 7.21 9.46 -16.80
N ARG A 375 7.05 9.24 -18.11
CA ARG A 375 6.34 10.20 -18.98
C ARG A 375 4.86 10.30 -18.59
N ALA A 376 4.19 9.17 -18.32
CA ALA A 376 2.83 9.16 -17.81
C ALA A 376 2.71 10.00 -16.53
N LEU A 377 3.61 9.80 -15.56
CA LEU A 377 3.62 10.53 -14.29
C LEU A 377 4.04 12.00 -14.39
N GLN A 378 4.74 12.40 -15.45
CA GLN A 378 4.98 13.81 -15.73
C GLN A 378 3.70 14.53 -16.21
N ILE A 379 2.79 13.80 -16.85
CA ILE A 379 1.56 14.32 -17.41
C ILE A 379 0.42 14.25 -16.39
N GLU A 380 0.33 13.12 -15.68
CA GLU A 380 -0.65 12.82 -14.64
C GLU A 380 0.06 12.30 -13.38
N PRO A 381 0.52 13.22 -12.50
CA PRO A 381 1.34 12.85 -11.33
C PRO A 381 0.65 11.95 -10.31
N ASN A 382 -0.68 11.92 -10.32
CA ASN A 382 -1.51 11.13 -9.40
C ASN A 382 -2.10 9.88 -10.09
N ASN A 383 -1.49 9.38 -11.17
CA ASN A 383 -1.91 8.14 -11.79
C ASN A 383 -1.42 6.93 -10.94
N SER A 384 -2.32 6.33 -10.17
CA SER A 384 -1.99 5.22 -9.25
C SER A 384 -1.45 4.00 -9.97
N GLY A 385 -1.98 3.66 -11.15
CA GLY A 385 -1.50 2.54 -11.98
C GLY A 385 -0.06 2.73 -12.45
N ALA A 386 0.28 3.92 -12.96
CA ALA A 386 1.64 4.23 -13.39
C ALA A 386 2.63 4.29 -12.21
N LEU A 387 2.21 4.78 -11.03
CA LEU A 387 3.02 4.74 -9.80
C LEU A 387 3.29 3.29 -9.38
N HIS A 388 2.26 2.45 -9.38
CA HIS A 388 2.37 1.02 -9.06
C HIS A 388 3.39 0.34 -9.99
N TRP A 389 3.21 0.42 -11.30
CA TRP A 389 4.12 -0.23 -12.25
C TRP A 389 5.54 0.33 -12.23
N LEU A 390 5.71 1.65 -12.08
CA LEU A 390 7.04 2.25 -11.96
C LEU A 390 7.76 1.76 -10.70
N SER A 391 7.05 1.61 -9.58
CA SER A 391 7.67 1.11 -8.35
C SER A 391 8.24 -0.30 -8.51
N HIS A 392 7.56 -1.18 -9.26
CA HIS A 392 8.06 -2.51 -9.60
C HIS A 392 9.30 -2.46 -10.50
N VAL A 393 9.25 -1.70 -11.60
CA VAL A 393 10.38 -1.53 -12.53
C VAL A 393 11.63 -1.08 -11.78
N LEU A 394 11.50 -0.03 -10.95
CA LEU A 394 12.61 0.50 -10.16
C LEU A 394 13.12 -0.52 -9.14
N SER A 395 12.23 -1.22 -8.44
CA SER A 395 12.60 -2.18 -7.40
C SER A 395 13.40 -3.36 -7.96
N TRP A 396 12.96 -3.90 -9.09
CA TRP A 396 13.59 -5.07 -9.73
C TRP A 396 14.96 -4.76 -10.33
N GLN A 397 15.21 -3.50 -10.69
CA GLN A 397 16.54 -3.00 -11.05
C GLN A 397 17.42 -2.60 -9.85
N GLY A 398 16.96 -2.85 -8.61
CA GLY A 398 17.69 -2.53 -7.39
C GLY A 398 17.61 -1.06 -6.95
N GLN A 399 16.78 -0.24 -7.59
CA GLN A 399 16.57 1.18 -7.25
C GLN A 399 15.58 1.33 -6.08
N HIS A 400 15.78 0.58 -5.00
CA HIS A 400 14.80 0.38 -3.92
C HIS A 400 14.37 1.68 -3.21
N THR A 401 15.27 2.66 -3.06
CA THR A 401 14.92 3.93 -2.40
C THR A 401 13.85 4.70 -3.18
N GLU A 402 14.01 4.80 -4.50
CA GLU A 402 13.02 5.47 -5.34
C GLU A 402 11.77 4.60 -5.50
N ALA A 403 11.93 3.28 -5.62
CA ALA A 403 10.81 2.35 -5.68
C ALA A 403 9.89 2.46 -4.46
N LEU A 404 10.45 2.49 -3.24
CA LEU A 404 9.69 2.64 -2.00
C LEU A 404 8.93 3.97 -1.97
N ALA A 405 9.61 5.09 -2.27
CA ALA A 405 8.96 6.39 -2.34
C ALA A 405 7.83 6.43 -3.39
N THR A 406 8.02 5.74 -4.52
CA THR A 406 7.00 5.64 -5.58
C THR A 406 5.81 4.80 -5.14
N ALA A 407 6.03 3.68 -4.44
CA ALA A 407 4.98 2.83 -3.90
C ALA A 407 4.20 3.51 -2.75
N GLU A 408 4.89 4.26 -1.88
CA GLU A 408 4.26 5.07 -0.84
C GLU A 408 3.35 6.13 -1.46
N ARG A 409 3.80 6.83 -2.51
CA ARG A 409 2.95 7.75 -3.28
C ARG A 409 1.75 7.06 -3.93
N ALA A 410 1.90 5.84 -4.43
CA ALA A 410 0.78 5.08 -4.98
C ALA A 410 -0.29 4.85 -3.91
N LEU A 411 0.11 4.49 -2.69
CA LEU A 411 -0.78 4.32 -1.55
C LEU A 411 -1.38 5.65 -1.06
N GLU A 412 -0.63 6.77 -1.10
CA GLU A 412 -1.16 8.10 -0.73
C GLU A 412 -2.26 8.60 -1.68
N VAL A 413 -2.18 8.22 -2.96
CA VAL A 413 -3.14 8.56 -4.00
C VAL A 413 -4.31 7.56 -4.02
N ASP A 414 -4.10 6.32 -3.59
CA ASP A 414 -5.11 5.28 -3.56
C ASP A 414 -5.08 4.49 -2.22
N PRO A 415 -5.47 5.15 -1.11
CA PRO A 415 -5.25 4.66 0.26
C PRO A 415 -6.10 3.44 0.68
N HIS A 416 -7.24 3.19 0.02
CA HIS A 416 -8.20 2.16 0.41
C HIS A 416 -8.21 0.94 -0.52
N THR A 417 -7.17 0.77 -1.32
CA THR A 417 -7.06 -0.39 -2.21
C THR A 417 -6.04 -1.39 -1.67
N THR A 418 -6.50 -2.60 -1.33
CA THR A 418 -5.67 -3.74 -0.89
C THR A 418 -4.48 -3.99 -1.84
N LEU A 419 -4.68 -3.77 -3.15
CA LEU A 419 -3.63 -3.85 -4.17
C LEU A 419 -2.44 -2.91 -3.89
N MET A 420 -2.67 -1.65 -3.49
CA MET A 420 -1.61 -0.68 -3.25
C MET A 420 -0.87 -0.98 -1.94
N ALA A 421 -1.60 -1.45 -0.93
CA ALA A 421 -1.02 -1.95 0.30
C ALA A 421 -0.08 -3.15 0.05
N MET A 422 -0.54 -4.10 -0.77
CA MET A 422 0.23 -5.26 -1.19
C MET A 422 1.45 -4.86 -2.03
N ASN A 423 1.30 -3.91 -2.96
CA ASN A 423 2.42 -3.38 -3.73
C ASN A 423 3.53 -2.84 -2.81
N LEU A 424 3.18 -1.99 -1.84
CA LEU A 424 4.17 -1.46 -0.89
C LEU A 424 4.86 -2.59 -0.10
N ALA A 425 4.12 -3.63 0.31
CA ALA A 425 4.71 -4.80 0.95
C ALA A 425 5.68 -5.55 0.02
N TYR A 426 5.35 -5.70 -1.26
CA TYR A 426 6.25 -6.29 -2.25
C TYR A 426 7.54 -5.51 -2.42
N ILE A 427 7.45 -4.19 -2.57
CA ILE A 427 8.64 -3.34 -2.71
C ILE A 427 9.50 -3.37 -1.43
N ARG A 428 8.89 -3.41 -0.24
CA ARG A 428 9.59 -3.61 1.03
C ARG A 428 10.30 -4.97 1.08
N ALA A 429 9.65 -6.05 0.65
CA ALA A 429 10.26 -7.38 0.61
C ALA A 429 11.42 -7.45 -0.38
N ASP A 430 11.32 -6.81 -1.55
CA ASP A 430 12.40 -6.72 -2.53
C ASP A 430 13.58 -5.89 -2.00
N ALA A 431 13.30 -4.85 -1.20
CA ALA A 431 14.32 -4.09 -0.46
C ALA A 431 14.86 -4.81 0.79
N SER A 432 14.49 -6.09 1.01
CA SER A 432 14.84 -6.88 2.20
C SER A 432 14.36 -6.29 3.54
N LEU A 433 13.35 -5.43 3.52
CA LEU A 433 12.67 -4.88 4.69
C LEU A 433 11.54 -5.83 5.14
N PHE A 434 11.88 -7.09 5.41
CA PHE A 434 10.92 -8.17 5.60
C PHE A 434 9.93 -7.92 6.74
N ASP A 435 10.40 -7.44 7.89
CA ASP A 435 9.51 -7.15 9.03
C ASP A 435 8.44 -6.10 8.69
N GLN A 436 8.81 -5.07 7.92
CA GLN A 436 7.87 -4.03 7.48
C GLN A 436 6.91 -4.52 6.39
N ALA A 437 7.37 -5.43 5.52
CA ALA A 437 6.52 -6.07 4.52
C ALA A 437 5.48 -6.97 5.19
N ILE A 438 5.92 -7.86 6.09
CA ILE A 438 5.07 -8.78 6.86
C ILE A 438 4.03 -8.00 7.67
N ALA A 439 4.45 -6.97 8.41
CA ALA A 439 3.54 -6.16 9.22
C ALA A 439 2.43 -5.53 8.37
N ARG A 440 2.77 -5.00 7.18
CA ARG A 440 1.77 -4.39 6.29
C ARG A 440 0.79 -5.41 5.72
N VAL A 441 1.27 -6.59 5.31
CA VAL A 441 0.37 -7.65 4.80
C VAL A 441 -0.57 -8.15 5.89
N LEU A 442 -0.09 -8.29 7.13
CA LEU A 442 -0.94 -8.69 8.26
C LEU A 442 -2.03 -7.67 8.56
N GLU A 443 -1.70 -6.36 8.53
CA GLU A 443 -2.69 -5.28 8.65
C GLU A 443 -3.74 -5.37 7.53
N SER A 444 -3.32 -5.58 6.28
CA SER A 444 -4.28 -5.73 5.16
C SER A 444 -5.14 -6.99 5.27
N ILE A 445 -4.68 -8.07 5.91
CA ILE A 445 -5.51 -9.26 6.18
C ILE A 445 -6.59 -8.94 7.23
N GLU A 446 -6.32 -8.06 8.20
CA GLU A 446 -7.32 -7.60 9.15
C GLU A 446 -8.38 -6.70 8.49
N GLU A 447 -7.98 -5.91 7.50
CA GLU A 447 -8.85 -5.03 6.71
C GLU A 447 -9.70 -5.78 5.68
N ASP A 448 -9.10 -6.72 4.95
CA ASP A 448 -9.70 -7.46 3.83
C ASP A 448 -9.30 -8.96 3.85
N PRO A 449 -9.93 -9.76 4.73
CA PRO A 449 -9.55 -11.16 4.94
C PRO A 449 -9.86 -12.09 3.75
N ASP A 450 -10.68 -11.64 2.80
CA ASP A 450 -11.09 -12.44 1.64
C ASP A 450 -10.12 -12.27 0.44
N TYR A 451 -9.17 -11.33 0.50
CA TYR A 451 -8.17 -11.12 -0.55
C TYR A 451 -7.05 -12.17 -0.49
N SER A 452 -7.29 -13.28 -1.19
CA SER A 452 -6.47 -14.51 -1.12
C SER A 452 -4.97 -14.31 -1.41
N GLU A 453 -4.63 -13.34 -2.26
CA GLU A 453 -3.28 -13.00 -2.70
C GLU A 453 -2.42 -12.47 -1.55
N LEU A 454 -3.02 -11.93 -0.47
CA LEU A 454 -2.29 -11.51 0.73
C LEU A 454 -1.54 -12.68 1.36
N HIS A 455 -2.16 -13.86 1.44
CA HIS A 455 -1.50 -15.07 1.95
C HIS A 455 -0.39 -15.57 1.02
N GLY A 456 -0.57 -15.40 -0.30
CA GLY A 456 0.44 -15.67 -1.32
C GLY A 456 1.71 -14.84 -1.14
N ASN A 457 1.56 -13.53 -0.95
CA ASN A 457 2.66 -12.62 -0.64
C ASN A 457 3.37 -13.01 0.67
N LEU A 458 2.59 -13.35 1.70
CA LEU A 458 3.09 -13.59 3.04
C LEU A 458 4.01 -14.81 3.13
N TRP A 459 3.63 -15.95 2.54
CA TRP A 459 4.46 -17.16 2.64
C TRP A 459 5.81 -17.00 1.94
N LEU A 460 5.84 -16.37 0.76
CA LEU A 460 7.09 -16.05 0.06
C LEU A 460 7.95 -15.07 0.84
N THR A 461 7.34 -14.04 1.42
CA THR A 461 8.06 -13.05 2.23
C THR A 461 8.67 -13.70 3.49
N TYR A 462 7.93 -14.56 4.18
CA TYR A 462 8.46 -15.36 5.30
C TYR A 462 9.59 -16.29 4.87
N LEU A 463 9.47 -16.93 3.70
CA LEU A 463 10.49 -17.80 3.16
C LEU A 463 11.80 -17.04 2.91
N ARG A 464 11.72 -15.87 2.25
CA ARG A 464 12.85 -14.96 2.02
C ARG A 464 13.43 -14.39 3.32
N ALA A 465 12.60 -14.18 4.33
CA ALA A 465 13.02 -13.75 5.67
C ALA A 465 13.68 -14.85 6.51
N GLY A 466 13.75 -16.08 6.01
CA GLY A 466 14.30 -17.22 6.75
C GLY A 466 13.39 -17.69 7.89
N GLN A 467 12.07 -17.51 7.76
CA GLN A 467 11.04 -17.88 8.73
C GLN A 467 10.15 -19.04 8.20
N PRO A 468 10.69 -20.26 8.06
CA PRO A 468 9.98 -21.37 7.42
C PRO A 468 8.74 -21.84 8.20
N GLY A 469 8.68 -21.62 9.52
CA GLY A 469 7.50 -21.93 10.33
C GLY A 469 6.29 -21.08 9.94
N ASP A 470 6.49 -19.77 9.82
CA ASP A 470 5.45 -18.84 9.45
C ASP A 470 5.10 -18.93 7.96
N ALA A 471 6.09 -19.22 7.11
CA ALA A 471 5.85 -19.58 5.71
C ALA A 471 4.96 -20.83 5.58
N ALA A 472 5.22 -21.86 6.40
CA ALA A 472 4.42 -23.10 6.41
C ALA A 472 2.98 -22.88 6.88
N ASN A 473 2.73 -21.94 7.79
CA ASN A 473 1.36 -21.58 8.16
C ASN A 473 0.68 -20.79 7.03
N SER A 474 1.40 -19.83 6.45
CA SER A 474 0.86 -18.93 5.42
C SER A 474 0.51 -19.66 4.13
N ILE A 475 1.29 -20.68 3.72
CA ILE A 475 0.97 -21.49 2.54
C ILE A 475 -0.31 -22.31 2.73
N VAL A 476 -0.62 -22.71 3.97
CA VAL A 476 -1.85 -23.42 4.32
C VAL A 476 -3.05 -22.48 4.27
N GLU A 477 -2.92 -21.26 4.78
CA GLU A 477 -3.98 -20.26 4.67
C GLU A 477 -4.21 -19.84 3.21
N TRP A 478 -3.14 -19.68 2.43
CA TRP A 478 -3.23 -19.44 0.99
C TRP A 478 -4.01 -20.56 0.29
N ALA A 479 -3.67 -21.83 0.57
CA ALA A 479 -4.36 -22.95 -0.03
C ALA A 479 -5.85 -23.01 0.35
N LYS A 480 -6.23 -22.63 1.58
CA LYS A 480 -7.64 -22.51 1.97
C LYS A 480 -8.35 -21.40 1.20
N ALA A 481 -7.73 -20.22 1.14
CA ALA A 481 -8.30 -19.04 0.51
C ALA A 481 -8.53 -19.25 -1.00
N THR A 482 -7.62 -19.96 -1.67
CA THR A 482 -7.71 -20.23 -3.12
C THR A 482 -8.37 -21.58 -3.46
N GLY A 483 -8.87 -22.32 -2.47
CA GLY A 483 -9.45 -23.65 -2.68
C GLY A 483 -8.49 -24.71 -3.22
N ARG A 484 -7.17 -24.55 -3.00
CA ARG A 484 -6.12 -25.52 -3.37
C ARG A 484 -6.02 -26.67 -2.37
N ASP A 485 -5.15 -27.64 -2.66
CA ASP A 485 -4.91 -28.79 -1.78
C ASP A 485 -4.29 -28.39 -0.43
N VAL A 486 -5.14 -28.22 0.59
CA VAL A 486 -4.72 -27.90 1.96
C VAL A 486 -3.87 -29.01 2.57
N ALA A 487 -4.05 -30.27 2.17
CA ALA A 487 -3.22 -31.37 2.69
C ALA A 487 -1.81 -31.30 2.11
N GLY A 488 -1.70 -31.14 0.78
CA GLY A 488 -0.43 -30.86 0.09
C GLY A 488 0.28 -29.62 0.65
N ALA A 489 -0.46 -28.54 0.93
CA ALA A 489 0.11 -27.32 1.51
C ALA A 489 0.76 -27.58 2.88
N ARG A 490 0.14 -28.42 3.73
CA ARG A 490 0.71 -28.83 5.01
C ARG A 490 1.96 -29.69 4.84
N GLU A 491 1.98 -30.57 3.85
CA GLU A 491 3.15 -31.41 3.55
C GLU A 491 4.34 -30.57 3.08
N VAL A 492 4.10 -29.61 2.17
CA VAL A 492 5.11 -28.65 1.68
C VAL A 492 5.57 -27.74 2.82
N GLY A 493 4.66 -27.16 3.60
CA GLY A 493 5.01 -26.35 4.76
C GLY A 493 5.86 -27.12 5.78
N ALA A 494 5.50 -28.38 6.08
CA ALA A 494 6.30 -29.23 6.95
C ALA A 494 7.69 -29.53 6.37
N ALA A 495 7.83 -29.59 5.03
CA ALA A 495 9.13 -29.72 4.37
C ALA A 495 9.98 -28.46 4.57
N PHE A 496 9.42 -27.26 4.44
CA PHE A 496 10.14 -26.01 4.72
C PHE A 496 10.65 -25.96 6.17
N VAL A 497 9.82 -26.35 7.14
CA VAL A 497 10.21 -26.40 8.56
C VAL A 497 11.33 -27.42 8.80
N ARG A 498 11.23 -28.63 8.23
CA ARG A 498 12.30 -29.63 8.34
C ARG A 498 13.60 -29.11 7.78
N TYR A 499 13.57 -28.56 6.56
CA TYR A 499 14.75 -27.99 5.92
C TYR A 499 15.35 -26.87 6.78
N GLY A 500 14.53 -25.94 7.28
CA GLY A 500 14.99 -24.88 8.18
C GLY A 500 15.68 -25.37 9.46
N HIS A 501 15.35 -26.58 9.95
CA HIS A 501 15.96 -27.17 11.14
C HIS A 501 17.19 -28.04 10.85
N SER A 502 17.18 -28.83 9.77
CA SER A 502 18.19 -29.86 9.52
C SER A 502 19.06 -29.61 8.28
N GLY A 503 18.69 -28.65 7.42
CA GLY A 503 19.28 -28.49 6.09
C GLY A 503 19.03 -29.69 5.16
N ASP A 504 18.09 -30.57 5.51
CA ASP A 504 17.80 -31.79 4.76
C ASP A 504 16.85 -31.51 3.58
N LEU A 505 17.32 -31.80 2.37
CA LEU A 505 16.66 -31.57 1.09
C LEU A 505 15.74 -32.71 0.67
N GLN A 506 15.94 -33.92 1.21
CA GLN A 506 15.16 -35.10 0.80
C GLN A 506 13.64 -34.92 0.85
N PRO A 507 13.04 -34.08 1.72
CA PRO A 507 11.59 -33.95 1.78
C PRO A 507 10.95 -32.98 0.80
N LEU A 508 11.65 -32.39 -0.18
CA LEU A 508 11.05 -31.46 -1.16
C LEU A 508 11.17 -31.98 -2.61
N ALA A 509 10.71 -33.22 -2.83
CA ALA A 509 10.69 -33.81 -4.17
C ALA A 509 9.65 -33.14 -5.09
N ASP A 510 9.90 -33.17 -6.40
CA ASP A 510 8.99 -32.62 -7.43
C ASP A 510 7.56 -33.12 -7.30
N GLU A 511 7.36 -34.37 -6.84
CA GLU A 511 6.03 -34.92 -6.58
C GLU A 511 5.25 -34.14 -5.52
N LEU A 512 5.91 -33.66 -4.46
CA LEU A 512 5.28 -32.87 -3.41
C LEU A 512 4.94 -31.46 -3.89
N LEU A 513 5.84 -30.85 -4.67
CA LEU A 513 5.62 -29.53 -5.27
C LEU A 513 4.51 -29.57 -6.33
N ALA A 514 4.45 -30.65 -7.12
CA ALA A 514 3.42 -30.85 -8.14
C ALA A 514 2.01 -30.94 -7.55
N ARG A 515 1.84 -31.44 -6.32
CA ARG A 515 0.53 -31.49 -5.64
C ARG A 515 -0.06 -30.11 -5.36
N MET A 516 0.79 -29.10 -5.19
CA MET A 516 0.38 -27.72 -4.93
C MET A 516 0.17 -26.90 -6.21
N GLU A 517 0.54 -27.45 -7.38
CA GLU A 517 0.48 -26.77 -8.68
C GLU A 517 1.07 -25.36 -8.61
N PHE A 518 2.31 -25.26 -8.12
CA PHE A 518 3.06 -24.01 -8.12
C PHE A 518 3.28 -23.52 -9.54
N GLY A 519 3.14 -22.20 -9.74
CA GLY A 519 3.64 -21.57 -10.97
C GLY A 519 5.16 -21.64 -11.02
N LEU A 520 5.73 -21.47 -12.22
CA LEU A 520 7.20 -21.39 -12.40
C LEU A 520 7.85 -20.34 -11.50
N GLU A 521 7.10 -19.28 -11.19
CA GLU A 521 7.49 -18.25 -10.24
C GLU A 521 7.80 -18.82 -8.85
N ASP A 522 6.80 -19.42 -8.22
CA ASP A 522 6.90 -19.97 -6.86
C ASP A 522 7.93 -21.09 -6.83
N LEU A 523 7.98 -21.90 -7.88
CA LEU A 523 8.85 -23.06 -7.99
C LEU A 523 10.34 -22.67 -7.92
N ALA A 524 10.76 -21.65 -8.68
CA ALA A 524 12.14 -21.18 -8.65
C ALA A 524 12.57 -20.67 -7.26
N GLN A 525 11.67 -19.96 -6.55
CA GLN A 525 11.97 -19.46 -5.20
C GLN A 525 12.00 -20.58 -4.16
N VAL A 526 11.13 -21.57 -4.33
CA VAL A 526 11.05 -22.74 -3.46
C VAL A 526 12.33 -23.58 -3.58
N TYR A 527 12.79 -23.88 -4.80
CA TYR A 527 14.07 -24.57 -5.01
C TYR A 527 15.26 -23.76 -4.51
N ALA A 528 15.24 -22.43 -4.70
CA ALA A 528 16.28 -21.54 -4.20
C ALA A 528 16.36 -21.52 -2.67
N PHE A 529 15.21 -21.49 -1.99
CA PHE A 529 15.15 -21.57 -0.53
C PHE A 529 15.81 -22.84 0.00
N VAL A 530 15.57 -23.98 -0.66
CA VAL A 530 16.22 -25.24 -0.30
C VAL A 530 17.62 -25.39 -0.90
N GLY A 531 18.19 -24.41 -1.58
CA GLY A 531 19.54 -24.52 -2.13
C GLY A 531 19.70 -25.56 -3.25
N ASP A 532 18.61 -25.95 -3.92
CA ASP A 532 18.66 -26.81 -5.11
C ASP A 532 18.99 -25.96 -6.33
N ALA A 533 20.29 -25.82 -6.61
CA ALA A 533 20.80 -24.96 -7.67
C ALA A 533 20.29 -25.37 -9.06
N GLU A 534 20.24 -26.68 -9.35
CA GLU A 534 19.87 -27.18 -10.67
C GLU A 534 18.42 -26.87 -10.98
N HIS A 535 17.49 -27.26 -10.11
CA HIS A 535 16.07 -27.02 -10.36
C HIS A 535 15.71 -25.54 -10.25
N ALA A 536 16.36 -24.76 -9.37
CA ALA A 536 16.16 -23.32 -9.31
C ALA A 536 16.58 -22.65 -10.63
N LEU A 537 17.75 -22.98 -11.17
CA LEU A 537 18.25 -22.40 -12.42
C LEU A 537 17.41 -22.85 -13.62
N THR A 538 17.02 -24.13 -13.70
CA THR A 538 16.12 -24.62 -14.75
C THR A 538 14.77 -23.90 -14.70
N ALA A 539 14.17 -23.72 -13.52
CA ALA A 539 12.90 -22.99 -13.40
C ALA A 539 13.02 -21.50 -13.81
N LEU A 540 14.15 -20.86 -13.52
CA LEU A 540 14.44 -19.49 -13.99
C LEU A 540 14.64 -19.42 -15.51
N GLU A 541 15.37 -20.38 -16.10
CA GLU A 541 15.56 -20.49 -17.55
C GLU A 541 14.22 -20.71 -18.27
N GLU A 542 13.41 -21.64 -17.79
CA GLU A 542 12.07 -21.90 -18.34
C GLU A 542 11.16 -20.67 -18.21
N GLY A 543 11.17 -20.00 -17.04
CA GLY A 543 10.44 -18.75 -16.84
C GLY A 543 10.88 -17.65 -17.81
N TYR A 544 12.18 -17.52 -18.05
CA TYR A 544 12.71 -16.58 -19.04
C TYR A 544 12.24 -16.92 -20.46
N GLU A 545 12.41 -18.18 -20.90
CA GLU A 545 12.09 -18.61 -22.28
C GLU A 545 10.59 -18.51 -22.59
N GLN A 546 9.74 -18.84 -21.60
CA GLN A 546 8.29 -18.70 -21.71
C GLN A 546 7.84 -17.24 -21.63
N ARG A 547 8.77 -16.32 -21.37
CA ARG A 547 8.48 -14.93 -21.02
C ARG A 547 7.41 -14.88 -19.95
N SER A 548 7.58 -15.61 -18.85
CA SER A 548 6.55 -15.69 -17.80
C SER A 548 6.15 -14.32 -17.25
N GLY A 549 7.02 -13.31 -17.34
CA GLY A 549 6.83 -12.03 -16.66
C GLY A 549 6.73 -12.19 -15.14
N SER A 550 7.18 -13.33 -14.61
CA SER A 550 7.04 -13.67 -13.20
C SER A 550 7.99 -12.85 -12.36
N ARG A 551 7.57 -12.52 -11.12
CA ARG A 551 8.42 -11.76 -10.20
C ARG A 551 9.72 -12.49 -9.92
N SER A 552 9.73 -13.83 -9.86
CA SER A 552 10.97 -14.61 -9.66
C SER A 552 12.01 -14.36 -10.74
N VAL A 553 11.59 -14.20 -11.99
CA VAL A 553 12.49 -13.87 -13.11
C VAL A 553 12.85 -12.39 -13.05
N LEU A 554 11.87 -11.50 -12.93
CA LEU A 554 12.08 -10.05 -12.97
C LEU A 554 12.91 -9.54 -11.77
N SER A 555 12.76 -10.14 -10.59
CA SER A 555 13.47 -9.76 -9.37
C SER A 555 14.74 -10.57 -9.09
N MET A 556 15.17 -11.46 -10.00
CA MET A 556 16.25 -12.43 -9.69
C MET A 556 17.56 -11.74 -9.27
N GLN A 557 17.87 -10.57 -9.83
CA GLN A 557 19.07 -9.80 -9.47
C GLN A 557 19.06 -9.37 -8.00
N ILE A 558 17.89 -9.04 -7.44
CA ILE A 558 17.76 -8.47 -6.10
C ILE A 558 17.29 -9.50 -5.06
N ASN A 559 16.79 -10.65 -5.49
CA ASN A 559 16.24 -11.65 -4.58
C ASN A 559 17.37 -12.41 -3.85
N PRO A 560 17.47 -12.29 -2.51
CA PRO A 560 18.53 -12.93 -1.74
C PRO A 560 18.45 -14.47 -1.74
N GLY A 561 17.29 -15.04 -2.09
CA GLY A 561 17.13 -16.47 -2.26
C GLY A 561 18.09 -17.07 -3.30
N TYR A 562 18.53 -16.28 -4.28
CA TYR A 562 19.45 -16.74 -5.33
C TYR A 562 20.93 -16.48 -5.02
N ASP A 563 21.28 -15.98 -3.84
CA ASP A 563 22.66 -15.64 -3.45
C ASP A 563 23.65 -16.80 -3.67
N PHE A 564 23.21 -18.03 -3.41
CA PHE A 564 24.03 -19.23 -3.56
C PHE A 564 24.36 -19.60 -5.01
N VAL A 565 23.58 -19.11 -5.99
CA VAL A 565 23.80 -19.34 -7.44
C VAL A 565 24.29 -18.10 -8.19
N ARG A 566 24.52 -16.96 -7.51
CA ARG A 566 24.92 -15.70 -8.17
C ARG A 566 26.19 -15.78 -9.02
N ASN A 567 27.11 -16.68 -8.67
CA ASN A 567 28.36 -16.89 -9.40
C ASN A 567 28.27 -18.02 -10.44
N ASP A 568 27.11 -18.65 -10.58
CA ASP A 568 26.87 -19.69 -11.60
C ASP A 568 26.83 -19.05 -13.00
N PRO A 569 27.56 -19.58 -13.99
CA PRO A 569 27.56 -19.04 -15.34
C PRO A 569 26.17 -18.96 -15.99
N ARG A 570 25.24 -19.88 -15.66
CA ARG A 570 23.86 -19.85 -16.18
C ARG A 570 23.09 -18.66 -15.61
N PHE A 571 23.25 -18.39 -14.32
CA PHE A 571 22.61 -17.26 -13.66
C PHE A 571 23.11 -15.91 -14.23
N ILE A 572 24.42 -15.78 -14.40
CA ILE A 572 25.04 -14.58 -15.00
C ILE A 572 24.54 -14.40 -16.43
N ALA A 573 24.50 -15.46 -17.24
CA ALA A 573 24.00 -15.40 -18.60
C ALA A 573 22.50 -15.01 -18.65
N LEU A 574 21.68 -15.48 -17.71
CA LEU A 574 20.27 -15.07 -17.61
C LEU A 574 20.12 -13.58 -17.30
N LEU A 575 20.90 -13.04 -16.36
CA LEU A 575 20.91 -11.60 -16.06
C LEU A 575 21.29 -10.77 -17.30
N GLU A 576 22.35 -11.17 -18.01
CA GLU A 576 22.78 -10.49 -19.24
C GLU A 576 21.68 -10.51 -20.32
N ARG A 577 20.97 -11.63 -20.46
CA ARG A 577 19.85 -11.77 -21.40
C ARG A 577 18.63 -10.94 -21.00
N LEU A 578 18.41 -10.75 -19.69
CA LEU A 578 17.39 -9.86 -19.14
C LEU A 578 17.78 -8.38 -19.20
N GLY A 579 19.04 -8.06 -19.48
CA GLY A 579 19.54 -6.68 -19.50
C GLY A 579 19.79 -6.10 -18.09
N LEU A 580 20.09 -6.95 -17.10
CA LEU A 580 20.35 -6.60 -15.69
C LEU A 580 21.83 -6.70 -15.29
#